data_AF-A0AAD5XGU7-F1
#
_entry.id   AF-A0AAD5XGU7-F1
#
_cell.length_a   1.000
_cell.length_b   1.000
_cell.length_c   1.000
_cell.angle_alpha   90.00
_cell.angle_beta   90.00
_cell.angle_gamma   90.00
#
_symmetry.space_group_name_H-M   'P 1'
#
loop_
_entity.id
_entity.type
_entity.pdbx_description
1 polymer ?
#
loop_
_entity_poly.entity_id
_entity_poly.type
_entity_poly.pdbx_seq_one_letter_code
_entity_poly.pdbx_strand_id
1 'polypeptide(L)'
;MAAHLPALIPPPKQLQQQQQSKHRNRRQVFLISDELRADATPIIHHFLAQSTTTAAAATASLRKEQTTPQPQTIHTRSVLVSLARPVSTYTSTARKLGYLLSESQNQNSVFAFIDAVPLLLNMSSAFPITPSSSSVSPLDSLFAAIKAAATPTITTAIPSTTRLTITIDNLSSLVSLGILVTDVTLFFLNTRRLLHSFAPTSRLVVLVHADIATPDDLFLLSYVKEHADYHVSVRGLDSGYTDHATGQICIESGMAIRSAGIGGGTVFRGTGDEESDGESDNDNDNGGGGADSLDITSNNLLYHVSESGAVKIWVPGNLA
;
A
#
# COMPACT_ATOMS: atom_id res chain seq x y z
N MET A 1 -1.64 38.63 -46.06
CA MET A 1 -2.08 39.14 -44.74
C MET A 1 -1.99 37.97 -43.77
N ALA A 2 -0.89 37.90 -43.01
CA ALA A 2 -0.65 36.81 -42.06
C ALA A 2 -1.38 37.12 -40.76
N ALA A 3 -2.31 36.24 -40.36
CA ALA A 3 -3.04 36.35 -39.12
C ALA A 3 -2.10 36.09 -37.94
N HIS A 4 -1.92 37.09 -37.09
CA HIS A 4 -1.16 37.00 -35.85
C HIS A 4 -1.95 36.13 -34.86
N LEU A 5 -1.54 34.88 -34.66
CA LEU A 5 -2.11 34.03 -33.61
C LEU A 5 -1.69 34.57 -32.23
N PRO A 6 -2.62 34.72 -31.27
CA PRO A 6 -2.31 35.18 -29.93
C PRO A 6 -1.48 34.13 -29.19
N ALA A 7 -0.42 34.60 -28.52
CA ALA A 7 0.46 33.76 -27.73
C ALA A 7 -0.33 33.03 -26.62
N LEU A 8 -0.19 31.71 -26.58
CA LEU A 8 -0.77 30.85 -25.56
C LEU A 8 -0.19 31.24 -24.19
N ILE A 9 -0.98 31.90 -23.36
CA ILE A 9 -0.55 32.29 -22.01
C ILE A 9 -0.42 31.00 -21.17
N PRO A 10 0.78 30.64 -20.66
CA PRO A 10 0.92 29.46 -19.83
C PRO A 10 0.07 29.62 -18.56
N PRO A 11 -0.61 28.57 -18.09
CA PRO A 11 -1.45 28.65 -16.92
C PRO A 11 -0.62 29.06 -15.68
N PRO A 12 -1.20 29.85 -14.76
CA PRO A 12 -0.51 30.32 -13.58
C PRO A 12 -0.04 29.14 -12.71
N LYS A 13 1.23 29.14 -12.29
CA LYS A 13 1.87 28.09 -11.47
C LYS A 13 1.06 27.68 -10.22
N GLN A 14 0.21 28.56 -9.72
CA GLN A 14 -0.69 28.30 -8.58
C GLN A 14 -1.73 27.20 -8.86
N LEU A 15 -2.20 27.08 -10.11
CA LEU A 15 -3.22 26.09 -10.50
C LEU A 15 -2.64 24.67 -10.58
N GLN A 16 -1.38 24.54 -11.03
CA GLN A 16 -0.65 23.26 -11.04
C GLN A 16 -0.39 22.74 -9.62
N GLN A 17 -0.04 23.63 -8.69
CA GLN A 17 0.20 23.26 -7.29
C GLN A 17 -1.10 22.83 -6.58
N GLN A 18 -2.23 23.45 -6.93
CA GLN A 18 -3.54 23.10 -6.37
C GLN A 18 -4.03 21.73 -6.87
N GLN A 19 -3.81 21.37 -8.14
CA GLN A 19 -4.14 20.04 -8.68
C GLN A 19 -3.30 18.91 -8.05
N GLN A 20 -1.99 19.13 -7.82
CA GLN A 20 -1.13 18.16 -7.12
C GLN A 20 -1.54 17.94 -5.65
N SER A 21 -2.08 18.98 -4.98
CA SER A 21 -2.56 18.86 -3.60
C SER A 21 -3.81 17.98 -3.44
N LYS A 22 -4.66 17.91 -4.48
CA LYS A 22 -5.94 17.20 -4.43
C LYS A 22 -5.78 15.68 -4.38
N HIS A 23 -4.70 15.15 -4.97
CA HIS A 23 -4.37 13.72 -4.93
C HIS A 23 -3.68 13.27 -3.63
N ARG A 24 -3.08 14.18 -2.86
CA ARG A 24 -2.34 13.85 -1.62
C ARG A 24 -3.23 13.48 -0.43
N ASN A 25 -4.53 13.75 -0.49
CA ASN A 25 -5.46 13.55 0.63
C ASN A 25 -6.31 12.29 0.48
N ARG A 26 -5.80 11.24 -0.16
CA ARG A 26 -6.50 9.95 -0.26
C ARG A 26 -5.80 8.88 0.55
N ARG A 27 -6.61 8.05 1.20
CA ARG A 27 -6.17 6.83 1.89
C ARG A 27 -5.62 5.89 0.82
N GLN A 28 -4.47 5.30 1.10
CA GLN A 28 -3.73 4.56 0.08
C GLN A 28 -3.66 3.08 0.44
N VAL A 29 -3.95 2.23 -0.52
CA VAL A 29 -3.76 0.78 -0.44
C VAL A 29 -2.56 0.42 -1.30
N PHE A 30 -1.53 -0.14 -0.67
CA PHE A 30 -0.35 -0.68 -1.31
C PHE A 30 -0.44 -2.20 -1.32
N LEU A 31 -0.56 -2.78 -2.50
CA LEU A 31 -0.28 -4.20 -2.71
C LEU A 31 1.21 -4.35 -2.98
N ILE A 32 1.87 -5.19 -2.20
CA ILE A 32 3.21 -5.68 -2.50
C ILE A 32 3.02 -7.13 -2.94
N SER A 33 3.67 -7.51 -4.03
CA SER A 33 3.73 -8.91 -4.45
C SER A 33 5.15 -9.32 -4.68
N ASP A 34 5.55 -10.47 -4.19
CA ASP A 34 6.89 -11.01 -4.38
C ASP A 34 6.91 -12.43 -4.91
N GLU A 35 8.07 -12.84 -5.42
CA GLU A 35 8.37 -14.22 -5.78
C GLU A 35 9.29 -14.80 -4.70
N LEU A 36 9.27 -16.12 -4.46
CA LEU A 36 10.16 -16.79 -3.51
C LEU A 36 11.66 -16.50 -3.75
N ARG A 37 12.03 -16.19 -5.00
CA ARG A 37 13.41 -15.84 -5.37
C ARG A 37 13.81 -14.41 -4.95
N ALA A 38 12.87 -13.55 -4.61
CA ALA A 38 13.09 -12.13 -4.37
C ALA A 38 12.19 -11.60 -3.24
N ASP A 39 12.73 -11.53 -2.03
CA ASP A 39 11.98 -11.18 -0.83
C ASP A 39 11.57 -9.68 -0.78
N ALA A 40 10.28 -9.40 -0.57
CA ALA A 40 9.73 -8.06 -0.41
C ALA A 40 9.86 -7.47 1.02
N THR A 41 10.41 -8.21 1.96
CA THR A 41 10.64 -7.76 3.35
C THR A 41 11.26 -6.38 3.49
N PRO A 42 12.27 -6.01 2.69
CA PRO A 42 12.86 -4.69 2.83
C PRO A 42 11.87 -3.55 2.52
N ILE A 43 10.88 -3.80 1.64
CA ILE A 43 9.81 -2.86 1.32
C ILE A 43 8.83 -2.73 2.50
N ILE A 44 8.47 -3.85 3.14
CA ILE A 44 7.70 -3.82 4.39
C ILE A 44 8.42 -2.96 5.44
N HIS A 45 9.72 -3.17 5.64
CA HIS A 45 10.51 -2.39 6.58
C HIS A 45 10.61 -0.90 6.20
N HIS A 46 10.53 -0.54 4.92
CA HIS A 46 10.45 0.86 4.50
C HIS A 46 9.18 1.54 5.04
N PHE A 47 8.01 0.90 4.92
CA PHE A 47 6.76 1.45 5.45
C PHE A 47 6.77 1.54 6.98
N LEU A 48 7.33 0.54 7.67
CA LEU A 48 7.47 0.54 9.13
C LEU A 48 8.45 1.62 9.62
N ALA A 49 9.58 1.80 8.93
CA ALA A 49 10.55 2.86 9.24
C ALA A 49 9.91 4.25 9.05
N GLN A 50 9.13 4.43 7.98
CA GLN A 50 8.47 5.70 7.70
C GLN A 50 7.44 6.06 8.78
N SER A 51 6.61 5.10 9.22
CA SER A 51 5.58 5.37 10.24
C SER A 51 6.20 5.70 11.60
N THR A 52 7.25 4.96 12.01
CA THR A 52 7.92 5.15 13.30
C THR A 52 8.79 6.40 13.35
N THR A 53 9.54 6.71 12.29
CA THR A 53 10.38 7.91 12.22
C THR A 53 9.55 9.18 12.21
N THR A 54 8.42 9.18 11.48
CA THR A 54 7.49 10.32 11.46
C THR A 54 6.94 10.60 12.86
N ALA A 55 6.59 9.56 13.61
CA ALA A 55 6.11 9.70 14.98
C ALA A 55 7.18 10.23 15.95
N ALA A 56 8.42 9.73 15.81
CA ALA A 56 9.55 10.19 16.62
C ALA A 56 9.85 11.68 16.38
N ALA A 57 9.84 12.11 15.12
CA ALA A 57 10.01 13.51 14.75
C ALA A 57 8.89 14.40 15.33
N ALA A 58 7.63 13.96 15.26
CA ALA A 58 6.50 14.68 15.83
C ALA A 58 6.63 14.86 17.36
N THR A 59 7.12 13.84 18.06
CA THR A 59 7.34 13.90 19.52
C THR A 59 8.53 14.81 19.89
N ALA A 60 9.57 14.84 19.06
CA ALA A 60 10.72 15.72 19.27
C ALA A 60 10.34 17.21 19.10
N SER A 61 9.50 17.54 18.12
CA SER A 61 9.01 18.92 17.90
C SER A 61 8.14 19.41 19.07
N LEU A 62 7.28 18.54 19.62
CA LEU A 62 6.45 18.84 20.78
C LEU A 62 7.24 19.28 22.02
N ARG A 63 8.47 18.77 22.19
CA ARG A 63 9.31 19.15 23.34
C ARG A 63 9.98 20.52 23.21
N LYS A 64 10.10 21.07 21.99
CA LYS A 64 10.83 22.31 21.73
C LYS A 64 9.95 23.57 21.68
N GLU A 65 8.65 23.43 21.42
CA GLU A 65 7.77 24.57 21.10
C GLU A 65 6.69 24.83 22.17
N GLN A 66 7.10 25.01 23.43
CA GLN A 66 6.15 25.32 24.52
C GLN A 66 5.70 26.80 24.58
N THR A 67 6.06 27.65 23.60
CA THR A 67 5.82 29.11 23.67
C THR A 67 5.07 29.73 22.48
N THR A 68 4.60 28.96 21.50
CA THR A 68 3.94 29.50 20.28
C THR A 68 2.64 28.74 19.98
N PRO A 69 1.56 29.39 19.48
CA PRO A 69 0.28 28.73 19.20
C PRO A 69 0.43 27.44 18.37
N GLN A 70 -0.12 26.35 18.91
CA GLN A 70 0.14 24.97 18.50
C GLN A 70 -0.29 24.67 17.06
N PRO A 71 0.64 24.23 16.18
CA PRO A 71 0.25 23.52 14.97
C PRO A 71 -0.43 22.20 15.35
N GLN A 72 -1.50 21.83 14.62
CA GLN A 72 -2.24 20.58 14.86
C GLN A 72 -1.28 19.38 14.75
N THR A 73 -1.05 18.70 15.87
CA THR A 73 -0.14 17.56 15.90
C THR A 73 -0.79 16.34 15.27
N ILE A 74 -0.23 15.87 14.15
CA ILE A 74 -0.64 14.63 13.51
C ILE A 74 -0.05 13.47 14.32
N HIS A 75 -0.92 12.70 14.98
CA HIS A 75 -0.51 11.47 15.63
C HIS A 75 -0.30 10.39 14.57
N THR A 76 0.77 9.61 14.68
CA THR A 76 1.04 8.49 13.76
C THR A 76 0.98 7.19 14.53
N ARG A 77 0.29 6.19 13.98
CA ARG A 77 0.15 4.85 14.55
C ARG A 77 0.41 3.79 13.47
N SER A 78 1.11 2.74 13.82
CA SER A 78 1.50 1.65 12.94
C SER A 78 1.09 0.32 13.56
N VAL A 79 0.38 -0.51 12.79
CA VAL A 79 -0.04 -1.86 13.18
C VAL A 79 0.60 -2.84 12.20
N LEU A 80 1.41 -3.77 12.70
CA LEU A 80 1.95 -4.87 11.92
C LEU A 80 1.20 -6.15 12.29
N VAL A 81 0.52 -6.73 11.32
CA VAL A 81 -0.14 -8.04 11.40
C VAL A 81 0.78 -9.05 10.76
N SER A 82 1.30 -9.95 11.59
CA SER A 82 2.22 -10.99 11.12
C SER A 82 1.53 -12.34 11.02
N LEU A 83 1.57 -12.89 9.81
CA LEU A 83 1.02 -14.18 9.43
C LEU A 83 2.13 -15.20 9.13
N ALA A 84 3.33 -14.74 8.76
CA ALA A 84 4.41 -15.63 8.35
C ALA A 84 5.60 -15.61 9.32
N ARG A 85 5.81 -14.53 10.10
CA ARG A 85 7.08 -14.31 10.80
C ARG A 85 6.95 -13.88 12.26
N PRO A 86 7.85 -14.32 13.16
CA PRO A 86 7.82 -13.84 14.53
C PRO A 86 8.27 -12.38 14.64
N VAL A 87 7.82 -11.68 15.69
CA VAL A 87 8.20 -10.29 16.00
C VAL A 87 9.72 -10.09 16.12
N SER A 88 10.45 -11.13 16.54
CA SER A 88 11.90 -11.12 16.67
C SER A 88 12.61 -10.86 15.34
N THR A 89 12.06 -11.38 14.23
CA THR A 89 12.58 -11.14 12.88
C THR A 89 12.45 -9.67 12.51
N TYR A 90 11.27 -9.09 12.70
CA TYR A 90 11.03 -7.68 12.39
C TYR A 90 11.88 -6.75 13.25
N THR A 91 11.97 -7.00 14.56
CA THR A 91 12.74 -6.16 15.48
C THR A 91 14.25 -6.23 15.21
N SER A 92 14.78 -7.42 14.88
CA SER A 92 16.18 -7.60 14.49
C SER A 92 16.51 -6.83 13.22
N THR A 93 15.69 -6.98 12.18
CA THR A 93 15.89 -6.26 10.91
C THR A 93 15.74 -4.75 11.08
N ALA A 94 14.76 -4.27 11.85
CA ALA A 94 14.60 -2.86 12.14
C ALA A 94 15.85 -2.26 12.80
N ARG A 95 16.44 -2.97 13.79
CA ARG A 95 17.68 -2.55 14.46
C ARG A 95 18.85 -2.45 13.48
N LYS A 96 18.99 -3.43 12.57
CA LYS A 96 20.03 -3.40 11.52
C LYS A 96 19.86 -2.19 10.58
N LEU A 97 18.61 -1.85 10.29
CA LEU A 97 18.25 -0.69 9.46
C LEU A 97 18.28 0.66 10.22
N GLY A 98 18.67 0.66 11.50
CA GLY A 98 18.85 1.88 12.29
C GLY A 98 17.57 2.50 12.83
N TYR A 99 16.47 1.74 12.94
CA TYR A 99 15.25 2.20 13.60
C TYR A 99 14.74 1.21 14.65
N LEU A 100 13.87 1.69 15.54
CA LEU A 100 13.36 0.91 16.65
C LEU A 100 11.86 0.63 16.47
N LEU A 101 11.52 -0.64 16.41
CA LEU A 101 10.16 -1.12 16.64
C LEU A 101 9.98 -1.28 18.16
N SER A 102 9.83 -0.15 18.86
CA SER A 102 9.55 -0.20 20.29
C SER A 102 8.10 -0.61 20.49
N GLU A 103 7.88 -1.90 20.73
CA GLU A 103 6.64 -2.38 21.32
C GLU A 103 6.60 -1.87 22.76
N SER A 104 5.96 -0.71 22.93
CA SER A 104 5.66 -0.22 24.26
C SER A 104 4.49 -1.07 24.76
N GLN A 105 4.68 -1.81 25.85
CA GLN A 105 3.58 -2.50 26.56
C GLN A 105 2.44 -1.54 26.96
N ASN A 106 2.70 -0.23 26.95
CA ASN A 106 1.67 0.77 27.14
C ASN A 106 0.86 0.95 25.85
N GLN A 107 -0.47 0.95 25.97
CA GLN A 107 -1.44 1.04 24.87
C GLN A 107 -1.38 2.35 24.04
N ASN A 108 -0.49 3.27 24.42
CA ASN A 108 -0.12 4.48 23.68
C ASN A 108 1.08 4.28 22.76
N SER A 109 1.50 3.04 22.50
CA SER A 109 2.60 2.79 21.59
C SER A 109 2.26 3.30 20.19
N VAL A 110 3.26 3.91 19.55
CA VAL A 110 3.21 4.28 18.13
C VAL A 110 3.12 3.02 17.26
N PHE A 111 3.67 1.90 17.74
CA PHE A 111 3.75 0.64 17.03
C PHE A 111 3.04 -0.46 17.83
N ALA A 112 2.16 -1.21 17.17
CA ALA A 112 1.51 -2.40 17.69
C ALA A 112 1.84 -3.60 16.78
N PHE A 113 2.18 -4.73 17.41
CA PHE A 113 2.39 -6.00 16.72
C PHE A 113 1.23 -6.94 17.03
N ILE A 114 0.73 -7.64 16.01
CA ILE A 114 -0.28 -8.67 16.14
C ILE A 114 0.31 -9.96 15.57
N ASP A 115 0.57 -10.92 16.45
CA ASP A 115 0.85 -12.29 16.05
C ASP A 115 -0.46 -12.96 15.66
N ALA A 116 -0.73 -13.05 14.35
CA ALA A 116 -2.02 -13.55 13.87
C ALA A 116 -2.09 -15.08 13.93
N VAL A 117 -0.96 -15.80 13.84
CA VAL A 117 -0.95 -17.26 13.78
C VAL A 117 -1.61 -17.90 15.02
N PRO A 118 -1.26 -17.53 16.27
CA PRO A 118 -1.93 -18.07 17.45
C PRO A 118 -3.43 -17.72 17.52
N LEU A 119 -3.82 -16.52 17.06
CA LEU A 119 -5.22 -16.09 17.05
C LEU A 119 -6.07 -16.93 16.09
N LEU A 120 -5.49 -17.33 14.97
CA LEU A 120 -6.14 -18.18 13.98
C LEU A 120 -6.19 -19.64 14.43
N LEU A 121 -5.11 -20.16 15.05
CA LEU A 121 -5.02 -21.56 15.48
C LEU A 121 -5.80 -21.90 16.75
N ASN A 122 -5.89 -20.97 17.71
CA ASN A 122 -6.64 -21.20 18.96
C ASN A 122 -8.15 -21.43 18.75
N MET A 123 -8.68 -21.07 17.57
CA MET A 123 -10.05 -21.35 17.17
C MET A 123 -10.21 -22.73 16.50
N SER A 124 -9.13 -23.27 15.91
CA SER A 124 -9.14 -24.58 15.24
C SER A 124 -9.03 -25.75 16.23
N SER A 125 -8.50 -25.55 17.44
CA SER A 125 -8.40 -26.60 18.47
C SER A 125 -9.73 -26.93 19.15
N ALA A 126 -10.82 -26.20 18.85
CA ALA A 126 -12.17 -26.49 19.33
C ALA A 126 -12.90 -27.50 18.42
N PHE A 127 -12.30 -28.67 18.20
CA PHE A 127 -13.02 -29.89 17.86
C PHE A 127 -13.13 -30.72 19.15
N PRO A 128 -14.35 -30.91 19.70
CA PRO A 128 -15.32 -31.79 19.06
C PRO A 128 -16.77 -31.29 19.03
N ILE A 129 -17.44 -31.51 17.89
CA ILE A 129 -18.82 -32.02 17.73
C ILE A 129 -19.88 -31.57 18.76
N THR A 130 -19.89 -30.29 19.14
CA THR A 130 -21.08 -29.68 19.74
C THR A 130 -21.45 -28.47 18.90
N PRO A 131 -22.61 -28.48 18.22
CA PRO A 131 -23.10 -27.35 17.45
C PRO A 131 -23.56 -26.24 18.41
N SER A 132 -22.61 -25.57 19.05
CA SER A 132 -22.88 -24.31 19.77
C SER A 132 -22.96 -23.20 18.73
N SER A 133 -24.12 -22.58 18.65
CA SER A 133 -24.67 -21.73 17.57
C SER A 133 -24.02 -20.35 17.37
N SER A 134 -22.72 -20.17 17.65
CA SER A 134 -22.01 -18.92 17.33
C SER A 134 -20.51 -19.15 17.13
N SER A 135 -20.15 -19.84 16.05
CA SER A 135 -18.75 -19.89 15.61
C SER A 135 -18.35 -18.50 15.10
N VAL A 136 -17.72 -17.68 15.93
CA VAL A 136 -17.09 -16.42 15.50
C VAL A 136 -16.00 -16.79 14.50
N SER A 137 -15.99 -16.15 13.33
CA SER A 137 -14.95 -16.43 12.32
C SER A 137 -13.56 -16.10 12.89
N PRO A 138 -12.52 -16.92 12.67
CA PRO A 138 -11.15 -16.58 13.06
C PRO A 138 -10.71 -15.21 12.51
N LEU A 139 -11.20 -14.85 11.32
CA LEU A 139 -10.93 -13.55 10.70
C LEU A 139 -11.65 -12.40 11.40
N ASP A 140 -12.81 -12.62 12.02
CA ASP A 140 -13.49 -11.61 12.83
C ASP A 140 -12.68 -11.30 14.09
N SER A 141 -12.10 -12.33 14.71
CA SER A 141 -11.24 -12.18 15.88
C SER A 141 -9.95 -11.43 15.53
N LEU A 142 -9.32 -11.78 14.41
CA LEU A 142 -8.16 -11.07 13.90
C LEU A 142 -8.50 -9.60 13.56
N PHE A 143 -9.62 -9.35 12.90
CA PHE A 143 -10.08 -7.99 12.60
C PHE A 143 -10.37 -7.19 13.87
N ALA A 144 -10.98 -7.80 14.89
CA ALA A 144 -11.19 -7.17 16.19
C ALA A 144 -9.86 -6.79 16.86
N ALA A 145 -8.85 -7.65 16.79
CA ALA A 145 -7.51 -7.36 17.29
C ALA A 145 -6.87 -6.18 16.54
N ILE A 146 -6.97 -6.13 15.20
CA ILE A 146 -6.50 -5.00 14.38
C ILE A 146 -7.20 -3.71 14.79
N LYS A 147 -8.52 -3.75 14.95
CA LYS A 147 -9.33 -2.59 15.36
C LYS A 147 -8.95 -2.08 16.74
N ALA A 148 -8.75 -2.99 17.69
CA ALA A 148 -8.29 -2.65 19.05
C ALA A 148 -6.87 -2.06 19.01
N ALA A 149 -5.95 -2.66 18.25
CA ALA A 149 -4.60 -2.16 18.08
C ALA A 149 -4.53 -0.83 17.32
N ALA A 150 -5.50 -0.53 16.44
CA ALA A 150 -5.57 0.73 15.70
C ALA A 150 -6.16 1.88 16.54
N THR A 151 -6.97 1.57 17.55
CA THR A 151 -7.69 2.58 18.35
C THR A 151 -6.89 2.90 19.62
N PRO A 152 -6.49 4.16 19.86
CA PRO A 152 -5.88 4.54 21.13
C PRO A 152 -6.89 4.38 22.27
N THR A 153 -6.45 3.82 23.40
CA THR A 153 -7.33 3.58 24.57
C THR A 153 -7.70 4.86 25.31
N ILE A 154 -6.99 5.97 25.08
CA ILE A 154 -7.31 7.25 25.73
C ILE A 154 -8.62 7.79 25.14
N THR A 155 -9.64 7.76 25.99
CA THR A 155 -11.09 7.84 25.79
C THR A 155 -11.67 9.17 25.31
N THR A 156 -10.93 9.99 24.56
CA THR A 156 -11.47 11.30 24.09
C THR A 156 -11.41 11.44 22.58
N ALA A 157 -12.24 10.66 21.89
CA ALA A 157 -12.40 10.62 20.44
C ALA A 157 -11.10 10.30 19.67
N ILE A 158 -11.13 9.34 18.75
CA ILE A 158 -10.02 9.20 17.79
C ILE A 158 -9.92 10.53 17.07
N PRO A 159 -8.86 11.33 17.24
CA PRO A 159 -8.81 12.59 16.54
C PRO A 159 -8.67 12.23 15.06
N SER A 160 -9.49 12.86 14.21
CA SER A 160 -9.46 12.73 12.74
C SER A 160 -8.07 13.06 12.15
N THR A 161 -7.16 13.55 12.98
CA THR A 161 -5.75 13.83 12.70
C THR A 161 -4.82 12.61 12.87
N THR A 162 -5.31 11.46 13.35
CA THR A 162 -4.46 10.27 13.50
C THR A 162 -4.23 9.58 12.17
N ARG A 163 -2.96 9.50 11.76
CA ARG A 163 -2.50 8.75 10.60
C ARG A 163 -2.22 7.30 10.99
N LEU A 164 -2.98 6.37 10.42
CA LEU A 164 -2.82 4.94 10.66
C LEU A 164 -2.09 4.26 9.50
N THR A 165 -1.14 3.38 9.78
CA THR A 165 -0.55 2.46 8.80
C THR A 165 -0.78 1.03 9.27
N ILE A 166 -1.56 0.25 8.53
CA ILE A 166 -1.75 -1.19 8.77
C ILE A 166 -0.90 -1.93 7.77
N THR A 167 -0.05 -2.85 8.23
CA THR A 167 0.79 -3.71 7.38
C THR A 167 0.43 -5.16 7.64
N ILE A 168 0.07 -5.90 6.59
CA ILE A 168 -0.21 -7.34 6.63
C ILE A 168 0.88 -8.03 5.81
N ASP A 169 1.70 -8.87 6.46
CA ASP A 169 2.96 -9.33 5.88
C ASP A 169 2.87 -10.54 4.95
N ASN A 170 1.77 -11.30 4.92
CA ASN A 170 1.56 -12.41 3.97
C ASN A 170 0.09 -12.84 3.97
N LEU A 171 -0.76 -12.21 3.15
CA LEU A 171 -2.18 -12.52 3.11
C LEU A 171 -2.48 -13.93 2.56
N SER A 172 -1.64 -14.43 1.64
CA SER A 172 -1.75 -15.80 1.08
C SER A 172 -1.65 -16.89 2.15
N SER A 173 -1.00 -16.62 3.28
CA SER A 173 -0.96 -17.56 4.40
C SER A 173 -2.36 -17.90 4.94
N LEU A 174 -3.33 -16.99 4.85
CA LEU A 174 -4.70 -17.27 5.31
C LEU A 174 -5.37 -18.35 4.43
N VAL A 175 -5.18 -18.27 3.12
CA VAL A 175 -5.67 -19.29 2.17
C VAL A 175 -4.96 -20.62 2.42
N SER A 176 -3.63 -20.57 2.64
CA SER A 176 -2.83 -21.75 2.97
C SER A 176 -3.24 -22.43 4.28
N LEU A 177 -3.83 -21.68 5.22
CA LEU A 177 -4.43 -22.22 6.46
C LEU A 177 -5.82 -22.85 6.26
N GLY A 178 -6.31 -22.90 5.01
CA GLY A 178 -7.62 -23.47 4.66
C GLY A 178 -8.80 -22.51 4.82
N ILE A 179 -8.54 -21.20 5.01
CA ILE A 179 -9.60 -20.20 5.06
C ILE A 179 -10.05 -19.91 3.63
N LEU A 180 -11.37 -19.89 3.41
CA LEU A 180 -11.94 -19.62 2.08
C LEU A 180 -11.47 -18.27 1.57
N VAL A 181 -11.04 -18.22 0.30
CA VAL A 181 -10.54 -16.99 -0.32
C VAL A 181 -11.58 -15.87 -0.30
N THR A 182 -12.87 -16.20 -0.37
CA THR A 182 -13.99 -15.25 -0.23
C THR A 182 -14.02 -14.56 1.14
N ASP A 183 -13.67 -15.28 2.21
CA ASP A 183 -13.62 -14.71 3.55
C ASP A 183 -12.37 -13.84 3.73
N VAL A 184 -11.25 -14.25 3.10
CA VAL A 184 -10.01 -13.47 3.06
C VAL A 184 -10.21 -12.14 2.32
N THR A 185 -10.91 -12.13 1.18
CA THR A 185 -11.22 -10.89 0.46
C THR A 185 -12.16 -9.98 1.25
N LEU A 186 -13.15 -10.53 1.95
CA LEU A 186 -14.02 -9.77 2.84
C LEU A 186 -13.24 -9.17 4.02
N PHE A 187 -12.33 -9.92 4.62
CA PHE A 187 -11.41 -9.43 5.66
C PHE A 187 -10.53 -8.27 5.16
N PHE A 188 -9.97 -8.39 3.96
CA PHE A 188 -9.23 -7.31 3.31
C PHE A 188 -10.09 -6.06 3.13
N LEU A 189 -11.32 -6.20 2.61
CA LEU A 189 -12.26 -5.08 2.45
C LEU A 189 -12.60 -4.41 3.78
N ASN A 190 -12.86 -5.19 4.83
CA ASN A 190 -13.17 -4.66 6.16
C ASN A 190 -11.97 -3.91 6.75
N THR A 191 -10.76 -4.42 6.56
CA THR A 191 -9.52 -3.75 6.98
C THR A 191 -9.30 -2.44 6.20
N ARG A 192 -9.59 -2.43 4.90
CA ARG A 192 -9.57 -1.19 4.08
C ARG A 192 -10.60 -0.17 4.59
N ARG A 193 -11.82 -0.62 4.88
CA ARG A 193 -12.90 0.24 5.42
C ARG A 193 -12.52 0.86 6.75
N LEU A 194 -11.79 0.15 7.61
CA LEU A 194 -11.31 0.68 8.90
C LEU A 194 -10.50 1.96 8.72
N LEU A 195 -9.73 2.12 7.64
CA LEU A 195 -8.98 3.35 7.38
C LEU A 195 -9.87 4.59 7.25
N HIS A 196 -11.16 4.44 6.94
CA HIS A 196 -12.10 5.55 6.83
C HIS A 196 -12.34 6.28 8.15
N SER A 197 -12.06 5.64 9.28
CA SER A 197 -12.13 6.24 10.61
C SER A 197 -10.90 7.08 10.97
N PHE A 198 -9.87 7.12 10.12
CA PHE A 198 -8.59 7.78 10.36
C PHE A 198 -8.29 8.88 9.33
N ALA A 199 -7.19 9.60 9.55
CA ALA A 199 -6.75 10.71 8.70
C ALA A 199 -6.63 10.26 7.23
N PRO A 200 -6.84 11.16 6.26
CA PRO A 200 -6.78 10.80 4.84
C PRO A 200 -5.42 10.28 4.37
N THR A 201 -4.33 10.52 5.10
CA THR A 201 -2.98 10.03 4.80
C THR A 201 -2.71 8.62 5.36
N SER A 202 -3.75 7.94 5.86
CA SER A 202 -3.67 6.57 6.37
C SER A 202 -3.51 5.55 5.25
N ARG A 203 -2.85 4.43 5.56
CA ARG A 203 -2.40 3.46 4.58
C ARG A 203 -2.67 2.02 5.01
N LEU A 204 -2.99 1.17 4.04
CA LEU A 204 -3.00 -0.28 4.18
C LEU A 204 -1.93 -0.84 3.25
N VAL A 205 -1.01 -1.62 3.79
CA VAL A 205 0.07 -2.29 3.08
C VAL A 205 -0.16 -3.79 3.21
N VAL A 206 -0.22 -4.50 2.10
CA VAL A 206 -0.52 -5.95 2.08
C VAL A 206 0.49 -6.64 1.20
N LEU A 207 1.13 -7.70 1.70
CA LEU A 207 1.94 -8.60 0.89
C LEU A 207 1.11 -9.81 0.45
N VAL A 208 1.21 -10.18 -0.82
CA VAL A 208 0.65 -11.40 -1.41
C VAL A 208 1.74 -12.06 -2.26
N HIS A 209 2.08 -13.32 -2.00
CA HIS A 209 3.06 -14.03 -2.82
C HIS A 209 2.52 -14.29 -4.22
N ALA A 210 3.27 -13.92 -5.26
CA ALA A 210 2.87 -14.00 -6.67
C ALA A 210 3.21 -15.34 -7.32
N ASP A 211 4.06 -16.15 -6.70
CA ASP A 211 4.56 -17.41 -7.24
C ASP A 211 3.75 -18.64 -6.80
N ILE A 212 2.76 -18.45 -5.91
CA ILE A 212 1.83 -19.50 -5.52
C ILE A 212 0.73 -19.60 -6.57
N ALA A 213 0.81 -20.64 -7.40
CA ALA A 213 -0.07 -20.83 -8.55
C ALA A 213 -1.37 -21.60 -8.23
N THR A 214 -1.92 -21.48 -7.01
CA THR A 214 -3.25 -22.02 -6.75
C THR A 214 -4.31 -21.09 -7.36
N PRO A 215 -5.46 -21.61 -7.85
CA PRO A 215 -6.54 -20.76 -8.36
C PRO A 215 -7.01 -19.71 -7.34
N ASP A 216 -7.03 -20.07 -6.05
CA ASP A 216 -7.44 -19.18 -4.97
C ASP A 216 -6.42 -18.06 -4.71
N ASP A 217 -5.12 -18.36 -4.74
CA ASP A 217 -4.08 -17.32 -4.61
C ASP A 217 -4.06 -16.37 -5.80
N LEU A 218 -4.24 -16.89 -7.02
CA LEU A 218 -4.35 -16.08 -8.24
C LEU A 218 -5.58 -15.17 -8.18
N PHE A 219 -6.71 -15.69 -7.70
CA PHE A 219 -7.92 -14.90 -7.47
C PHE A 219 -7.69 -13.82 -6.41
N LEU A 220 -7.07 -14.17 -5.28
CA LEU A 220 -6.76 -13.23 -4.21
C LEU A 220 -5.85 -12.10 -4.68
N LEU A 221 -4.76 -12.43 -5.37
CA LEU A 221 -3.82 -11.44 -5.91
C LEU A 221 -4.53 -10.49 -6.90
N SER A 222 -5.31 -11.05 -7.82
CA SER A 222 -6.06 -10.25 -8.81
C SER A 222 -7.06 -9.33 -8.13
N TYR A 223 -7.80 -9.85 -7.15
CA TYR A 223 -8.78 -9.10 -6.38
C TYR A 223 -8.15 -7.94 -5.61
N VAL A 224 -7.06 -8.20 -4.88
CA VAL A 224 -6.33 -7.16 -4.12
C VAL A 224 -5.70 -6.14 -5.07
N LYS A 225 -5.16 -6.58 -6.22
CA LYS A 225 -4.57 -5.69 -7.24
C LYS A 225 -5.60 -4.72 -7.81
N GLU A 226 -6.82 -5.18 -8.08
CA GLU A 226 -7.93 -4.33 -8.56
C GLU A 226 -8.29 -3.24 -7.54
N HIS A 227 -8.19 -3.55 -6.24
CA HIS A 227 -8.55 -2.66 -5.14
C HIS A 227 -7.39 -1.83 -4.58
N ALA A 228 -6.16 -2.05 -5.08
CA ALA A 228 -4.97 -1.33 -4.67
C ALA A 228 -4.85 0.03 -5.39
N ASP A 229 -4.30 1.02 -4.70
CA ASP A 229 -3.92 2.30 -5.29
C ASP A 229 -2.53 2.20 -5.93
N TYR A 230 -1.65 1.36 -5.37
CA TYR A 230 -0.33 1.07 -5.90
C TYR A 230 -0.04 -0.42 -5.82
N HIS A 231 0.59 -0.95 -6.86
CA HIS A 231 1.12 -2.30 -6.89
C HIS A 231 2.65 -2.24 -6.99
N VAL A 232 3.33 -2.83 -6.01
CA VAL A 232 4.78 -2.96 -5.95
C VAL A 232 5.12 -4.43 -6.18
N SER A 233 5.60 -4.75 -7.38
CA SER A 233 6.01 -6.10 -7.74
C SER A 233 7.51 -6.27 -7.52
N VAL A 234 7.90 -7.27 -6.74
CA VAL A 234 9.28 -7.63 -6.44
C VAL A 234 9.55 -9.00 -7.07
N ARG A 235 10.51 -9.06 -7.98
CA ARG A 235 10.77 -10.28 -8.76
C ARG A 235 12.25 -10.59 -8.81
N GLY A 236 12.57 -11.86 -9.02
CA GLY A 236 13.93 -12.24 -9.38
C GLY A 236 14.32 -11.62 -10.73
N LEU A 237 15.62 -11.59 -11.03
CA LEU A 237 16.07 -11.26 -12.37
C LEU A 237 15.80 -12.43 -13.31
N ASP A 238 15.27 -12.14 -14.50
CA ASP A 238 14.99 -13.16 -15.51
C ASP A 238 16.27 -13.85 -16.01
N SER A 239 17.41 -13.18 -15.91
CA SER A 239 18.75 -13.71 -16.25
C SER A 239 19.37 -14.62 -15.19
N GLY A 240 18.76 -14.73 -14.00
CA GLY A 240 19.27 -15.52 -12.88
C GLY A 240 19.94 -14.70 -11.77
N TYR A 241 20.75 -15.36 -10.94
CA TYR A 241 21.36 -14.74 -9.76
C TYR A 241 22.63 -13.96 -10.10
N THR A 242 22.87 -12.85 -9.40
CA THR A 242 24.09 -12.04 -9.50
C THR A 242 24.41 -11.40 -8.15
N ASP A 243 25.69 -11.17 -7.88
CA ASP A 243 26.14 -10.54 -6.63
C ASP A 243 25.85 -9.04 -6.58
N HIS A 244 25.58 -8.43 -7.74
CA HIS A 244 25.41 -6.98 -7.86
C HIS A 244 23.96 -6.49 -7.72
N ALA A 245 22.98 -7.38 -7.92
CA ALA A 245 21.56 -7.07 -7.91
C ALA A 245 20.78 -8.26 -7.37
N THR A 246 19.93 -7.99 -6.38
CA THR A 246 19.09 -9.01 -5.74
C THR A 246 17.88 -9.33 -6.62
N GLY A 247 17.32 -8.31 -7.27
CA GLY A 247 16.14 -8.48 -8.10
C GLY A 247 15.69 -7.18 -8.74
N GLN A 248 14.43 -7.18 -9.19
CA GLN A 248 13.77 -6.04 -9.79
C GLN A 248 12.52 -5.65 -9.01
N ILE A 249 12.25 -4.35 -8.93
CA ILE A 249 11.04 -3.75 -8.36
C ILE A 249 10.34 -3.00 -9.47
N CYS A 250 9.09 -3.34 -9.74
CA CYS A 250 8.20 -2.55 -10.59
C CYS A 250 7.15 -1.89 -9.72
N ILE A 251 6.90 -0.60 -9.94
CA ILE A 251 5.85 0.16 -9.25
C ILE A 251 4.81 0.60 -10.29
N GLU A 252 3.59 0.09 -10.12
CA GLU A 252 2.46 0.41 -10.98
C GLU A 252 1.41 1.20 -10.20
N SER A 253 0.80 2.20 -10.83
CA SER A 253 -0.42 2.80 -10.32
C SER A 253 -1.58 1.80 -10.48
N GLY A 254 -2.26 1.50 -9.38
CA GLY A 254 -3.38 0.57 -9.36
C GLY A 254 -4.62 1.11 -10.09
N MET A 255 -5.54 0.18 -10.41
CA MET A 255 -6.75 0.49 -11.19
C MET A 255 -7.71 1.44 -10.44
N ALA A 256 -7.71 1.40 -9.11
CA ALA A 256 -8.54 2.27 -8.27
C ALA A 256 -8.28 3.77 -8.53
N ILE A 257 -7.03 4.15 -8.83
CA ILE A 257 -6.67 5.54 -9.17
C ILE A 257 -7.19 5.90 -10.57
N ARG A 258 -7.08 4.98 -11.54
CA ARG A 258 -7.50 5.21 -12.93
C ARG A 258 -9.00 5.46 -13.03
N SER A 259 -9.81 4.67 -12.32
CA SER A 259 -11.27 4.82 -12.31
C SER A 259 -11.73 6.19 -11.75
N ALA A 260 -11.02 6.73 -10.76
CA ALA A 260 -11.38 8.01 -10.17
C ALA A 260 -10.96 9.25 -10.99
N GLY A 261 -10.12 9.08 -12.02
CA GLY A 261 -9.67 10.14 -12.92
C GLY A 261 -10.55 10.32 -14.16
N ILE A 262 -11.41 9.35 -14.48
CA ILE A 262 -12.31 9.39 -15.64
C ILE A 262 -13.60 10.12 -15.26
N GLY A 263 -13.45 11.41 -14.96
CA GLY A 263 -14.51 12.42 -15.01
C GLY A 263 -14.49 13.22 -16.31
N GLY A 264 -13.64 12.85 -17.27
CA GLY A 264 -13.53 13.48 -18.58
C GLY A 264 -13.25 12.43 -19.65
N GLY A 265 -14.29 12.00 -20.36
CA GLY A 265 -14.16 11.39 -21.68
C GLY A 265 -13.76 9.91 -21.74
N THR A 266 -14.56 9.00 -21.16
CA THR A 266 -14.73 7.69 -21.79
C THR A 266 -15.94 7.76 -22.71
N VAL A 267 -15.69 8.04 -23.99
CA VAL A 267 -16.59 7.67 -25.07
C VAL A 267 -16.62 6.15 -25.09
N PHE A 268 -17.69 5.58 -24.57
CA PHE A 268 -18.03 4.18 -24.75
C PHE A 268 -18.34 4.01 -26.25
N ARG A 269 -17.34 3.62 -27.06
CA ARG A 269 -17.55 3.29 -28.46
C ARG A 269 -18.19 1.91 -28.49
N GLY A 270 -19.50 1.89 -28.70
CA GLY A 270 -20.28 0.67 -28.82
C GLY A 270 -19.70 -0.23 -29.92
N THR A 271 -19.70 -1.53 -29.63
CA THR A 271 -19.55 -2.60 -30.62
C THR A 271 -20.75 -2.53 -31.56
N GLY A 272 -20.56 -1.88 -32.71
CA GLY A 272 -21.43 -1.98 -33.87
C GLY A 272 -20.64 -2.67 -34.98
N ASP A 273 -21.02 -3.89 -35.29
CA ASP A 273 -20.61 -4.60 -36.50
C ASP A 273 -21.25 -3.90 -37.70
N GLU A 274 -20.50 -3.13 -38.49
CA GLU A 274 -20.86 -2.79 -39.86
C GLU A 274 -19.60 -2.72 -40.74
N GLU A 275 -19.53 -3.63 -41.72
CA GLU A 275 -18.66 -3.55 -42.90
C GLU A 275 -18.94 -2.25 -43.66
N SER A 276 -17.90 -1.48 -43.99
CA SER A 276 -17.95 -0.55 -45.12
C SER A 276 -16.54 -0.07 -45.48
N ASP A 277 -16.10 -0.44 -46.68
CA ASP A 277 -14.93 0.13 -47.35
C ASP A 277 -15.27 1.57 -47.78
N GLY A 278 -14.58 2.55 -47.18
CA GLY A 278 -14.83 3.97 -47.43
C GLY A 278 -13.62 4.82 -47.11
N GLU A 279 -12.76 4.99 -48.10
CA GLU A 279 -11.62 5.91 -48.15
C GLU A 279 -12.11 7.35 -47.90
N SER A 280 -11.65 7.97 -46.80
CA SER A 280 -11.77 9.42 -46.62
C SER A 280 -10.61 9.95 -45.78
N ASP A 281 -9.81 10.79 -46.44
CA ASP A 281 -8.81 11.66 -45.84
C ASP A 281 -9.48 12.59 -44.83
N ASN A 282 -9.04 12.56 -43.58
CA ASN A 282 -9.44 13.53 -42.57
C ASN A 282 -8.22 13.97 -41.78
N ASP A 283 -7.63 15.07 -42.25
CA ASP A 283 -6.69 15.89 -41.51
C ASP A 283 -7.39 16.49 -40.28
N ASN A 284 -7.22 15.86 -39.12
CA ASN A 284 -7.68 16.42 -37.85
C ASN A 284 -6.47 16.66 -36.94
N ASP A 285 -5.86 17.82 -37.18
CA ASP A 285 -4.77 18.40 -36.40
C ASP A 285 -5.33 18.90 -35.05
N ASN A 286 -5.42 17.99 -34.08
CA ASN A 286 -5.86 18.32 -32.72
C ASN A 286 -4.66 18.36 -31.79
N GLY A 287 -4.00 19.52 -31.75
CA GLY A 287 -2.97 19.90 -30.79
C GLY A 287 -3.52 19.99 -29.37
N GLY A 288 -3.72 18.84 -28.73
CA GLY A 288 -4.04 18.72 -27.31
C GLY A 288 -2.76 18.84 -26.47
N GLY A 289 -2.58 20.00 -25.84
CA GLY A 289 -1.51 20.25 -24.88
C GLY A 289 -1.49 19.19 -23.79
N GLY A 290 -0.44 18.37 -23.80
CA GLY A 290 -0.16 17.38 -22.76
C GLY A 290 0.03 18.07 -21.43
N ALA A 291 -0.97 17.97 -20.55
CA ALA A 291 -0.70 18.10 -19.13
C ALA A 291 0.25 16.94 -18.79
N ASP A 292 1.43 17.26 -18.26
CA ASP A 292 2.34 16.33 -17.60
C ASP A 292 1.58 15.66 -16.43
N SER A 293 0.76 14.68 -16.76
CA SER A 293 0.40 13.59 -15.87
C SER A 293 1.74 13.05 -15.38
N LEU A 294 1.93 13.00 -14.07
CA LEU A 294 2.92 12.13 -13.46
C LEU A 294 2.48 10.69 -13.78
N ASP A 295 2.66 10.30 -15.04
CA ASP A 295 2.70 8.92 -15.44
C ASP A 295 3.86 8.38 -14.64
N ILE A 296 3.51 7.64 -13.58
CA ILE A 296 4.43 6.70 -12.96
C ILE A 296 4.66 5.69 -14.09
N THR A 297 5.56 6.04 -15.00
CA THR A 297 6.12 5.13 -15.98
C THR A 297 6.58 3.93 -15.18
N SER A 298 6.14 2.75 -15.59
CA SER A 298 6.48 1.48 -14.95
C SER A 298 8.00 1.34 -14.98
N ASN A 299 8.64 1.87 -13.93
CA ASN A 299 10.08 1.90 -13.83
C ASN A 299 10.47 0.56 -13.25
N ASN A 300 11.05 -0.29 -14.09
CA ASN A 300 11.77 -1.47 -13.63
C ASN A 300 13.02 -0.98 -12.92
N LEU A 301 12.95 -0.90 -11.60
CA LEU A 301 14.05 -0.50 -10.74
C LEU A 301 14.84 -1.76 -10.38
N LEU A 302 16.16 -1.68 -10.42
CA LEU A 302 16.99 -2.73 -9.85
C LEU A 302 17.18 -2.43 -8.37
N TYR A 303 17.21 -3.49 -7.56
CA TYR A 303 17.54 -3.35 -6.15
C TYR A 303 18.58 -4.36 -5.70
N HIS A 304 19.37 -3.95 -4.72
CA HIS A 304 20.34 -4.80 -4.05
C HIS A 304 20.20 -4.66 -2.55
N VAL A 305 20.09 -5.80 -1.87
CA VAL A 305 20.09 -5.91 -0.42
C VAL A 305 21.49 -6.31 0.02
N SER A 306 22.19 -5.39 0.66
CA SER A 306 23.52 -5.66 1.24
C SER A 306 23.43 -6.59 2.45
N GLU A 307 24.56 -7.13 2.90
CA GLU A 307 24.64 -7.99 4.11
C GLU A 307 24.14 -7.29 5.39
N SER A 308 24.25 -5.97 5.45
CA SER A 308 23.71 -5.16 6.56
C SER A 308 22.19 -5.01 6.50
N GLY A 309 21.55 -5.46 5.43
CA GLY A 309 20.13 -5.29 5.13
C GLY A 309 19.81 -3.97 4.42
N ALA A 310 20.78 -3.08 4.22
CA ALA A 310 20.54 -1.84 3.50
C ALA A 310 20.16 -2.12 2.04
N VAL A 311 19.09 -1.47 1.57
CA VAL A 311 18.59 -1.58 0.20
C VAL A 311 19.08 -0.41 -0.62
N LYS A 312 19.73 -0.69 -1.74
CA LYS A 312 20.02 0.29 -2.78
C LYS A 312 19.07 0.05 -3.93
N ILE A 313 18.48 1.13 -4.46
CA ILE A 313 17.57 1.09 -5.62
C ILE A 313 18.15 2.02 -6.68
N TRP A 314 18.23 1.56 -7.92
CA TRP A 314 18.68 2.38 -9.05
C TRP A 314 17.86 2.12 -10.31
N VAL A 315 17.84 3.12 -11.19
CA VAL A 315 17.20 3.05 -12.51
C VAL A 315 18.23 2.46 -13.50
N PRO A 316 17.88 1.41 -14.26
CA PRO A 316 18.73 0.90 -15.33
C PRO A 316 19.10 2.01 -16.32
N GLY A 317 20.37 2.11 -16.69
CA GLY A 317 20.87 3.12 -17.64
C GLY A 317 21.50 4.38 -17.01
N ASN A 318 21.37 4.59 -15.70
CA ASN A 318 22.06 5.67 -14.96
C ASN A 318 23.35 5.21 -14.25
N LEU A 319 23.88 4.04 -14.61
CA LEU A 319 25.19 3.57 -14.13
C LEU A 319 26.28 4.20 -15.00
N ALA A 320 26.69 5.42 -14.65
CA ALA A 320 27.90 6.08 -15.16
C ALA A 320 28.98 6.05 -14.07
#